data_AF-A0A3S8WN46-F1
#
_entry.id   AF-A0A3S8WN46-F1
#
_cell.length_a   1.000
_cell.length_b   1.000
_cell.length_c   1.000
_cell.angle_alpha   90.00
_cell.angle_beta   90.00
_cell.angle_gamma   90.00
#
_symmetry.space_group_name_H-M   'P 1'
#
loop_
_entity.id
_entity.type
_entity.pdbx_description
1 polymer ?
#
loop_
_entity_poly.entity_id
_entity_poly.type
_entity_poly.pdbx_seq_one_letter_code
_entity_poly.pdbx_strand_id
1 'polypeptide(L)' 'MPHLPESREPSPPTQELIDEVVLRFDAYARARAARDSLFPTVRATPRQEQQAFDALQAAVVRLRSRLG' A
#
# COMPACT_ATOMS: atom_id res chain seq x y z
N MET A 1 -15.36 27.78 20.66
CA MET A 1 -16.06 27.40 19.41
C MET A 1 -15.71 25.95 19.13
N PRO A 2 -16.68 25.04 18.98
CA PRO A 2 -16.38 23.64 18.67
C PRO A 2 -15.97 23.53 17.19
N HIS A 3 -14.86 22.86 16.93
CA HIS A 3 -14.37 22.61 15.58
C HIS A 3 -15.31 21.61 14.89
N LEU A 4 -15.92 21.99 13.77
CA LEU A 4 -16.63 21.06 12.90
C LEU A 4 -15.65 19.97 12.41
N PRO A 5 -16.11 18.71 12.24
CA PRO A 5 -15.29 17.70 11.61
C PRO A 5 -14.90 18.19 10.22
N GLU A 6 -13.60 18.20 9.91
CA GLU A 6 -13.11 18.45 8.56
C GLU A 6 -13.83 17.47 7.63
N SER A 7 -14.76 18.00 6.82
CA SER A 7 -15.29 17.30 5.66
C SER A 7 -14.09 16.99 4.78
N ARG A 8 -13.57 15.76 4.89
CA ARG A 8 -12.66 15.19 3.91
C ARG A 8 -13.42 15.27 2.58
N GLU A 9 -13.12 16.27 1.77
CA GLU A 9 -13.57 16.25 0.38
C GLU A 9 -13.13 14.89 -0.20
N PRO A 10 -14.03 14.17 -0.89
CA PRO A 10 -13.64 12.91 -1.52
C PRO A 10 -12.48 13.22 -2.47
N SER A 11 -11.32 12.66 -2.15
CA SER A 11 -10.13 12.80 -2.98
C SER A 11 -10.51 12.42 -4.42
N PRO A 12 -10.02 13.16 -5.43
CA PRO A 12 -10.28 12.80 -6.81
C PRO A 12 -9.87 11.34 -6.99
N PRO A 13 -10.64 10.55 -7.73
CA PRO A 13 -10.57 9.10 -7.57
C PRO A 13 -9.27 8.51 -8.16
N THR A 14 -8.47 9.32 -8.86
CA THR A 14 -7.07 9.01 -9.21
C THR A 14 -6.13 9.12 -8.00
N GLN A 15 -6.32 10.11 -7.13
CA GLN A 15 -5.55 10.28 -5.90
C GLN A 15 -5.76 9.09 -4.95
N GLU A 16 -6.98 8.58 -4.84
CA GLU A 16 -7.27 7.37 -4.04
C GLU A 16 -6.49 6.14 -4.55
N LEU A 17 -6.31 6.01 -5.87
CA LEU A 17 -5.52 4.93 -6.45
C LEU A 17 -4.02 5.13 -6.25
N ILE A 18 -3.54 6.37 -6.29
CA ILE A 18 -2.14 6.71 -5.96
C ILE A 18 -1.88 6.36 -4.49
N ASP A 19 -2.76 6.77 -3.58
CA ASP A 19 -2.67 6.47 -2.15
C ASP A 19 -2.71 4.94 -1.91
N GLU A 20 -3.54 4.21 -2.67
CA GLU A 20 -3.54 2.74 -2.64
C GLU A 20 -2.18 2.17 -3.08
N VAL A 21 -1.59 2.63 -4.18
CA VAL A 21 -0.27 2.16 -4.64
C VAL A 21 0.80 2.41 -3.59
N VAL A 22 0.85 3.62 -3.01
CA VAL A 22 1.81 3.99 -1.96
C VAL A 22 1.64 3.08 -0.73
N LEU A 23 0.40 2.86 -0.28
CA LEU A 23 0.11 1.99 0.86
C LEU A 23 0.58 0.55 0.61
N ARG A 24 0.34 0.00 -0.58
CA ARG A 24 0.78 -1.35 -0.96
C ARG A 24 2.30 -1.44 -1.10
N PHE A 25 2.93 -0.39 -1.60
CA PHE A 25 4.38 -0.30 -1.70
C PHE A 25 5.03 -0.34 -0.32
N ASP A 26 4.54 0.44 0.63
CA ASP A 26 5.05 0.43 2.02
C ASP A 26 4.85 -0.92 2.71
N ALA A 27 3.75 -1.61 2.42
CA ALA A 27 3.51 -2.96 2.93
C ALA A 27 4.51 -3.98 2.35
N TYR A 28 4.77 -3.92 1.04
CA TYR A 28 5.78 -4.76 0.38
C TYR A 28 7.20 -4.45 0.89
N ALA A 29 7.58 -3.19 0.98
CA ALA A 29 8.89 -2.76 1.47
C ALA A 29 9.14 -3.26 2.92
N ARG A 30 8.11 -3.18 3.78
CA ARG A 30 8.18 -3.75 5.14
C ARG A 30 8.30 -5.27 5.12
N ALA A 31 7.52 -5.98 4.30
CA ALA A 31 7.63 -7.43 4.18
C ALA A 31 9.01 -7.86 3.69
N ARG A 32 9.59 -7.11 2.74
CA ARG A 32 10.95 -7.34 2.24
C ARG A 32 12.01 -7.12 3.31
N ALA A 33 11.96 -5.98 4.01
CA ALA A 33 12.87 -5.66 5.10
C ALA A 33 12.75 -6.68 6.26
N ALA A 34 11.53 -7.14 6.53
CA ALA A 34 11.25 -8.17 7.52
C ALA A 34 11.82 -9.54 7.12
N ARG A 35 11.79 -9.91 5.83
CA ARG A 35 12.44 -11.14 5.35
C ARG A 35 13.95 -11.09 5.50
N ASP A 36 14.54 -9.94 5.20
CA ASP A 36 15.98 -9.70 5.31
C ASP A 36 16.41 -9.42 6.77
N SER A 37 15.47 -9.38 7.72
CA SER A 37 15.72 -9.19 9.15
C SER A 37 16.37 -10.43 9.78
N LEU A 38 17.38 -10.17 10.62
CA LEU A 38 18.08 -11.18 11.41
C LEU A 38 17.25 -11.66 12.62
N PHE A 39 16.16 -10.96 12.96
CA PHE A 39 15.30 -11.32 14.08
C PHE A 39 14.24 -12.35 13.66
N PRO A 40 14.24 -13.57 14.23
CA PRO A 40 13.31 -14.64 13.86
C PRO A 40 11.84 -14.25 14.05
N THR A 41 11.55 -13.45 15.08
CA THR A 41 10.20 -13.03 15.47
C THR A 41 9.56 -12.04 14.49
N VAL A 42 10.36 -11.34 13.69
CA VAL A 42 9.92 -10.34 12.72
C VAL A 42 9.99 -10.90 11.30
N ARG A 43 10.50 -12.12 11.11
CA ARG A 43 10.79 -12.67 9.80
C ARG A 43 9.50 -12.89 9.00
N ALA A 44 9.26 -12.03 8.01
CA ALA A 44 8.16 -12.25 7.08
C ALA A 44 8.44 -13.53 6.30
N THR A 45 7.41 -14.36 6.16
CA THR A 45 7.54 -15.57 5.34
C THR A 45 7.63 -15.19 3.86
N PRO A 46 8.33 -15.96 3.02
CA PRO A 46 8.37 -15.70 1.56
C PRO A 46 6.97 -15.56 0.93
N ARG A 47 5.98 -16.24 1.49
CA ARG A 47 4.57 -16.16 1.07
C ARG A 47 3.94 -14.80 1.36
N GLN A 48 4.27 -14.17 2.49
CA GLN A 48 3.76 -12.84 2.86
C GLN A 48 4.34 -11.74 1.98
N GLU A 49 5.64 -11.83 1.64
CA GLU A 49 6.25 -10.91 0.68
C GLU A 49 5.59 -11.05 -0.70
N GLN A 50 5.39 -12.27 -1.19
CA GLN A 50 4.76 -12.51 -2.48
C GLN A 50 3.33 -11.96 -2.52
N GLN A 51 2.54 -12.18 -1.46
CA GLN A 51 1.19 -11.63 -1.35
C GLN A 51 1.19 -10.10 -1.35
N ALA A 52 2.14 -9.46 -0.67
CA ALA A 52 2.27 -8.00 -0.68
C ALA A 52 2.68 -7.47 -2.06
N PHE A 53 3.56 -8.20 -2.76
CA PHE A 53 3.95 -7.88 -4.13
C PHE A 53 2.79 -8.00 -5.12
N ASP A 54 2.02 -9.10 -5.05
CA ASP A 54 0.85 -9.31 -5.92
C ASP A 54 -0.20 -8.22 -5.71
N ALA A 55 -0.41 -7.80 -4.46
CA ALA A 55 -1.32 -6.71 -4.12
C ALA A 55 -0.84 -5.35 -4.66
N LEU A 56 0.47 -5.07 -4.59
CA LEU A 56 1.08 -3.88 -5.19
C LEU A 56 0.93 -3.89 -6.72
N GLN A 57 1.22 -5.02 -7.36
CA GLN A 57 1.10 -5.16 -8.82
C GLN A 57 -0.34 -4.91 -9.27
N ALA A 58 -1.32 -5.47 -8.57
CA ALA A 58 -2.74 -5.25 -8.87
C ALA A 58 -3.14 -3.76 -8.73
N ALA A 59 -2.63 -3.05 -7.73
CA ALA A 59 -2.91 -1.62 -7.54
C ALA A 59 -2.29 -0.76 -8.66
N VAL A 60 -1.05 -1.07 -9.08
CA VAL A 60 -0.38 -0.39 -10.21
C VAL A 60 -1.12 -0.64 -11.51
N VAL A 61 -1.59 -1.87 -11.76
CA VAL A 61 -2.41 -2.19 -12.94
C VAL A 61 -3.70 -1.37 -12.94
N ARG A 62 -4.41 -1.29 -11.81
CA ARG A 62 -5.63 -0.46 -11.68
C ARG A 62 -5.36 1.01 -11.97
N LEU A 63 -4.28 1.57 -11.42
CA LEU A 63 -3.89 2.96 -11.67
C LEU A 63 -3.60 3.20 -13.16
N ARG A 64 -2.85 2.29 -13.79
CA ARG A 64 -2.55 2.36 -15.24
C ARG A 64 -3.80 2.27 -16.10
N SER A 65 -4.72 1.36 -15.79
CA SER A 65 -5.99 1.21 -16.50
C SER A 65 -6.92 2.42 -16.38
N ARG A 66 -6.68 3.32 -15.42
CA ARG A 66 -7.43 4.57 -15.29
C ARG A 66 -6.77 5.76 -15.99
N LEU A 67 -5.46 5.67 -16.21
CA LEU A 67 -4.66 6.72 -16.85
C LEU A 67 -4.53 6.54 -18.37
N GLY A 68 -4.77 5.32 -18.88
CA GLY A 68 -4.82 5.00 -20.31
C GLY A 68 -6.25 4.85 -20.82
#